data_AF-A0A381T1A9-F1
#
_entry.id   AF-A0A381T1A9-F1
#
_cell.length_a   1.000
_cell.length_b   1.000
_cell.length_c   1.000
_cell.angle_alpha   90.00
_cell.angle_beta   90.00
_cell.angle_gamma   90.00
#
_symmetry.space_group_name_H-M   'P 1'
#
loop_
_entity.id
_entity.type
_entity.pdbx_description
1 polymer ?
#
loop_
_entity_poly.entity_id
_entity_poly.type
_entity_poly.pdbx_seq_one_letter_code
_entity_poly.pdbx_strand_id
1 'polypeptide(L)'
;VSKSLGFNASERGEDKLMRFAVFGAGGLGAYYGARLVDAGYEVSFIARGPHLEAMQKNGLKVISPVGDVHLEKPRVTDQPADIGEVDVVIIAVKSWHVAEIIPVLGPLLGDATVMLPFLNGVDAPDQLASTFGE
;
A
#
# COMPACT_ATOMS: atom_id res chain seq x y z
N VAL A 1 -10.68 -8.69 -29.17
CA VAL A 1 -9.57 -7.69 -29.18
C VAL A 1 -9.54 -7.03 -27.82
N SER A 2 -8.79 -7.57 -26.88
CA SER A 2 -8.50 -6.91 -25.60
C SER A 2 -6.98 -6.71 -25.58
N LYS A 3 -6.54 -5.48 -25.83
CA LYS A 3 -5.14 -5.11 -25.71
C LYS A 3 -4.79 -5.19 -24.23
N SER A 4 -3.98 -6.18 -23.85
CA SER A 4 -3.22 -6.13 -22.62
C SER A 4 -2.37 -4.86 -22.65
N LEU A 5 -2.65 -3.93 -21.73
CA LEU A 5 -1.72 -2.85 -21.41
C LEU A 5 -0.51 -3.50 -20.77
N GLY A 6 0.47 -3.86 -21.59
CA GLY A 6 1.78 -4.31 -21.13
C GLY A 6 2.51 -3.12 -20.54
N PHE A 7 2.56 -3.04 -19.20
CA PHE A 7 3.65 -2.34 -18.54
C PHE A 7 4.92 -3.14 -18.83
N ASN A 8 5.74 -2.65 -19.75
CA ASN A 8 7.03 -3.28 -20.06
C ASN A 8 7.96 -3.04 -18.87
N ALA A 9 8.19 -4.07 -18.07
CA ALA A 9 9.11 -4.06 -16.93
C ALA A 9 10.60 -4.00 -17.33
N SER A 10 10.93 -3.84 -18.61
CA SER A 10 12.25 -4.12 -19.15
C SER A 10 13.27 -2.96 -19.16
N GLU A 11 13.05 -1.88 -18.41
CA GLU A 11 14.00 -0.75 -18.34
C GLU A 11 14.72 -0.59 -17.00
N ARG A 12 14.42 -1.42 -15.99
CA ARG A 12 15.17 -1.46 -14.72
C ARG A 12 15.95 -2.76 -14.63
N GLY A 13 17.27 -2.65 -14.46
CA GLY A 13 18.17 -3.79 -14.29
C GLY A 13 17.74 -4.67 -13.10
N GLU A 14 17.75 -5.98 -13.35
CA GLU A 14 17.18 -7.06 -12.53
C GLU A 14 15.66 -6.96 -12.33
N ASP A 15 14.93 -8.06 -12.62
CA ASP A 15 13.49 -8.25 -12.39
C ASP A 15 13.15 -8.22 -10.89
N LYS A 16 13.41 -7.09 -10.22
CA LYS A 16 12.95 -6.87 -8.86
C LYS A 16 11.46 -6.62 -8.93
N LEU A 17 10.69 -7.57 -8.42
CA LEU A 17 9.25 -7.44 -8.25
C LEU A 17 8.96 -6.14 -7.49
N MET A 18 8.10 -5.26 -8.03
CA MET A 18 7.75 -4.01 -7.34
C MET A 18 7.13 -4.32 -5.97
N ARG A 19 7.61 -3.61 -4.95
CA ARG A 19 7.18 -3.72 -3.55
C ARG A 19 6.28 -2.56 -3.19
N PHE A 20 5.13 -2.86 -2.59
CA PHE A 20 4.15 -1.89 -2.13
C PHE A 20 4.00 -1.95 -0.62
N ALA A 21 3.91 -0.79 0.02
CA ALA A 21 3.37 -0.65 1.37
C ALA A 21 2.00 0.03 1.31
N VAL A 22 0.99 -0.57 1.93
CA VAL A 22 -0.36 0.00 2.03
C VAL A 22 -0.58 0.51 3.45
N PHE A 23 -0.44 1.82 3.65
CA PHE A 23 -0.67 2.47 4.92
C PHE A 23 -2.17 2.70 5.14
N GLY A 24 -2.80 1.81 5.91
CA GLY A 24 -4.24 1.80 6.16
C GLY A 24 -4.98 0.73 5.35
N ALA A 25 -5.06 -0.48 5.88
CA ALA A 25 -5.82 -1.59 5.28
C ALA A 25 -7.35 -1.51 5.51
N GLY A 26 -7.93 -0.31 5.46
CA GLY A 26 -9.39 -0.11 5.46
C GLY A 26 -10.01 -0.47 4.09
N GLY A 27 -11.22 -0.02 3.78
CA GLY A 27 -11.91 -0.39 2.53
C GLY A 27 -11.09 -0.20 1.24
N LEU A 28 -10.56 1.01 1.00
CA LEU A 28 -9.76 1.30 -0.20
C LEU A 28 -8.40 0.59 -0.17
N GLY A 29 -7.66 0.70 0.92
CA GLY A 29 -6.33 0.08 1.04
C GLY A 29 -6.38 -1.44 0.93
N ALA A 30 -7.36 -2.09 1.60
CA ALA A 30 -7.58 -3.52 1.48
C ALA A 30 -7.95 -3.92 0.05
N TYR A 31 -8.85 -3.19 -0.60
CA TYR A 31 -9.26 -3.50 -1.97
C TYR A 31 -8.06 -3.43 -2.93
N TYR A 32 -7.38 -2.28 -3.01
CA TYR A 32 -6.27 -2.11 -3.95
C TYR A 32 -5.08 -2.99 -3.60
N GLY A 33 -4.71 -3.09 -2.32
CA GLY A 33 -3.62 -3.97 -1.90
C GLY A 33 -3.91 -5.43 -2.22
N ALA A 34 -5.14 -5.91 -2.01
CA ALA A 34 -5.49 -7.30 -2.36
C ALA A 34 -5.47 -7.53 -3.88
N ARG A 35 -5.91 -6.56 -4.68
CA ARG A 35 -5.80 -6.64 -6.16
C ARG A 35 -4.34 -6.62 -6.64
N LEU A 36 -3.47 -5.87 -5.97
CA LEU A 36 -2.04 -5.87 -6.29
C LEU A 36 -1.40 -7.22 -5.97
N VAL A 37 -1.75 -7.84 -4.83
CA VAL A 37 -1.30 -9.21 -4.52
C VAL A 37 -1.82 -10.21 -5.56
N ASP A 38 -3.09 -10.12 -5.94
CA ASP A 38 -3.71 -10.97 -6.97
C ASP A 38 -3.06 -10.80 -8.35
N ALA A 39 -2.54 -9.60 -8.64
CA ALA A 39 -1.76 -9.31 -9.84
C ALA A 39 -0.27 -9.76 -9.75
N GLY A 40 0.15 -10.34 -8.62
CA GLY A 40 1.48 -10.92 -8.44
C GLY A 40 2.54 -9.97 -7.85
N TYR A 41 2.16 -8.79 -7.33
CA TYR A 41 3.10 -7.87 -6.69
C TYR A 41 3.34 -8.21 -5.21
N GLU A 42 4.49 -7.77 -4.67
CA GLU A 42 4.76 -7.88 -3.22
C GLU A 42 4.08 -6.72 -2.51
N VAL A 43 3.14 -7.03 -1.62
CA VAL A 43 2.39 -6.02 -0.87
C VAL A 43 2.46 -6.32 0.62
N SER A 44 2.86 -5.30 1.39
CA SER A 44 2.79 -5.30 2.84
C SER A 44 1.75 -4.29 3.31
N PHE A 45 0.85 -4.72 4.19
CA PHE A 45 -0.22 -3.91 4.75
C PHE A 45 0.18 -3.36 6.11
N ILE A 46 -0.16 -2.10 6.38
CA ILE A 46 0.00 -1.50 7.69
C ILE A 46 -1.39 -1.30 8.29
N ALA A 47 -1.66 -2.03 9.36
CA ALA A 47 -2.91 -2.02 10.12
C ALA A 47 -2.59 -1.95 11.61
N ARG A 48 -3.56 -1.55 12.45
CA ARG A 48 -3.35 -1.40 13.89
C ARG A 48 -4.50 -2.01 14.68
N GLY A 49 -4.21 -2.36 15.93
CA GLY A 49 -5.21 -2.80 16.92
C GLY A 49 -6.05 -3.99 16.44
N PRO A 50 -7.38 -4.00 16.70
CA PRO A 50 -8.24 -5.14 16.37
C PRO A 50 -8.24 -5.54 14.89
N HIS A 51 -7.99 -4.59 13.98
CA HIS A 51 -7.94 -4.90 12.54
C HIS A 51 -6.67 -5.65 12.15
N LEU A 52 -5.53 -5.28 12.74
CA LEU A 52 -4.28 -6.03 12.57
C LEU A 52 -4.45 -7.47 13.05
N GLU A 53 -4.96 -7.66 14.26
CA GLU A 53 -5.20 -8.98 14.85
C GLU A 53 -6.16 -9.81 13.98
N ALA A 54 -7.23 -9.19 13.48
CA ALA A 54 -8.19 -9.85 12.60
C ALA A 54 -7.55 -10.29 11.28
N MET A 55 -6.72 -9.45 10.66
CA MET A 55 -6.00 -9.78 9.42
C MET A 55 -4.98 -10.88 9.62
N GLN A 56 -4.24 -10.87 10.74
CA GLN A 56 -3.27 -11.92 11.08
C GLN A 56 -3.95 -13.27 11.33
N LYS A 57 -5.12 -13.27 11.98
CA LYS A 57 -5.86 -14.49 12.34
C LYS A 57 -6.67 -15.06 11.20
N ASN A 58 -7.38 -14.21 10.45
CA ASN A 58 -8.42 -14.64 9.50
C ASN A 58 -8.06 -14.33 8.05
N GLY A 59 -6.92 -13.69 7.81
CA GLY A 59 -6.56 -13.18 6.48
C GLY A 59 -7.31 -11.90 6.10
N LEU A 60 -7.21 -11.54 4.82
CA LEU A 60 -7.91 -10.40 4.22
C LEU A 60 -8.81 -10.89 3.11
N LYS A 61 -10.13 -10.71 3.28
CA LYS A 61 -11.12 -11.02 2.24
C LYS A 61 -11.73 -9.73 1.68
N VAL A 62 -11.68 -9.60 0.36
CA VAL A 62 -12.33 -8.55 -0.42
C VAL A 62 -13.48 -9.17 -1.20
N ILE A 63 -14.70 -8.75 -0.89
CA ILE A 63 -15.91 -9.14 -1.62
C ILE A 63 -16.22 -8.07 -2.65
N SER A 64 -16.34 -8.44 -3.92
CA SER A 64 -16.47 -7.45 -4.99
C SER A 64 -17.30 -7.96 -6.17
N PRO A 65 -18.11 -7.10 -6.81
CA PRO A 65 -18.85 -7.45 -8.02
C PRO A 65 -17.96 -7.93 -9.19
N VAL A 66 -16.67 -7.57 -9.18
CA VAL A 66 -15.69 -7.97 -10.21
C VAL A 66 -14.87 -9.20 -9.80
N GLY A 67 -15.25 -9.89 -8.72
CA GLY A 67 -14.59 -11.08 -8.21
C GLY A 67 -14.06 -10.89 -6.80
N ASP A 68 -14.27 -11.89 -5.96
CA ASP A 68 -13.74 -11.94 -4.60
C ASP A 68 -12.24 -12.25 -4.62
N VAL A 69 -11.49 -11.65 -3.70
CA VAL A 69 -10.09 -12.02 -3.43
C VAL A 69 -9.96 -12.34 -1.96
N HIS A 70 -9.27 -13.44 -1.65
CA HIS A 70 -8.96 -13.82 -0.28
C HIS A 70 -7.47 -14.09 -0.14
N LEU A 71 -6.79 -13.23 0.62
CA LEU A 71 -5.43 -13.45 1.07
C LEU A 71 -5.49 -14.17 2.42
N GLU A 72 -5.20 -15.46 2.46
CA GLU A 72 -5.25 -16.23 3.72
C GLU A 72 -4.19 -15.78 4.72
N LYS A 73 -3.03 -15.34 4.22
CA LYS A 73 -1.87 -14.91 5.02
C LYS A 73 -1.27 -13.62 4.44
N PRO A 74 -1.98 -12.47 4.56
CA PRO A 74 -1.45 -11.20 4.09
C PRO A 74 -0.21 -10.82 4.92
N ARG A 75 0.81 -10.23 4.28
CA ARG A 75 1.91 -9.59 5.00
C ARG A 75 1.34 -8.34 5.68
N VAL A 76 1.22 -8.35 7.01
CA VAL A 76 0.60 -7.25 7.75
C VAL A 76 1.34 -7.00 9.07
N THR A 77 1.61 -5.74 9.37
CA THR A 77 2.29 -5.27 10.59
C THR A 77 1.68 -3.93 11.03
N ASP A 78 1.97 -3.49 12.25
CA ASP A 78 1.79 -2.10 12.68
C ASP A 78 3.07 -1.26 12.63
N GLN A 79 4.22 -1.88 12.33
CA GLN A 79 5.52 -1.21 12.27
C GLN A 79 6.01 -1.06 10.82
N PRO A 80 6.05 0.17 10.28
CA PRO A 80 6.64 0.42 8.96
C PRO A 80 8.08 -0.08 8.83
N ALA A 81 8.85 -0.07 9.93
CA ALA A 81 10.22 -0.55 9.96
C ALA A 81 10.38 -2.06 9.66
N ASP A 82 9.36 -2.88 9.94
CA ASP A 82 9.40 -4.32 9.61
C ASP A 82 9.34 -4.58 8.10
N ILE A 83 8.86 -3.59 7.33
CA ILE A 83 8.70 -3.67 5.87
C ILE A 83 9.98 -3.17 5.18
N GLY A 84 10.56 -2.09 5.71
CA GLY A 84 11.67 -1.35 5.09
C GLY A 84 11.24 -0.62 3.81
N GLU A 85 12.23 -0.13 3.07
CA GLU A 85 12.02 0.66 1.86
C GLU A 85 11.19 -0.10 0.81
N VAL A 86 10.25 0.60 0.15
CA VAL A 86 9.39 0.06 -0.90
C VAL A 86 9.39 0.95 -2.14
N ASP A 87 8.93 0.44 -3.28
CA ASP A 87 8.82 1.25 -4.50
C ASP A 87 7.62 2.21 -4.43
N VAL A 88 6.54 1.79 -3.78
CA VAL A 88 5.31 2.60 -3.67
C VAL A 88 4.70 2.50 -2.26
N VAL A 89 4.40 3.64 -1.65
CA VAL A 89 3.61 3.74 -0.42
C VAL A 89 2.21 4.26 -0.77
N ILE A 90 1.20 3.39 -0.71
CA ILE A 90 -0.20 3.78 -0.86
C ILE A 90 -0.72 4.25 0.51
N ILE A 91 -1.16 5.50 0.59
CA ILE A 91 -1.70 6.08 1.82
C ILE A 91 -3.23 6.06 1.73
N ALA A 92 -3.86 5.17 2.48
CA ALA A 92 -5.30 4.92 2.45
C ALA A 92 -5.96 5.03 3.85
N VAL A 93 -5.36 5.85 4.72
CA VAL A 93 -5.96 6.22 6.02
C VAL A 93 -7.15 7.18 5.84
N LYS A 94 -7.69 7.73 6.92
CA LYS A 94 -8.60 8.88 6.82
C LYS A 94 -7.76 10.15 6.69
N SER A 95 -8.25 11.15 5.95
CA SER A 95 -7.49 12.38 5.66
C SER A 95 -6.99 13.10 6.92
N TRP A 96 -7.79 13.10 7.99
CA TRP A 96 -7.41 13.69 9.28
C TRP A 96 -6.34 12.92 10.06
N HIS A 97 -5.97 11.70 9.64
CA HIS A 97 -4.85 10.95 10.22
C HIS A 97 -3.54 11.11 9.45
N VAL A 98 -3.50 11.89 8.35
CA VAL A 98 -2.27 12.04 7.54
C VAL A 98 -1.13 12.61 8.38
N ALA A 99 -1.37 13.70 9.11
CA ALA A 99 -0.39 14.31 9.99
C ALA A 99 0.18 13.34 11.04
N GLU A 100 -0.63 12.39 11.52
CA GLU A 100 -0.21 11.41 12.52
C GLU A 100 0.71 10.32 11.95
N ILE A 101 0.58 10.00 10.66
CA ILE A 101 1.38 8.95 10.04
C ILE A 101 2.70 9.47 9.48
N ILE A 102 2.80 10.76 9.13
CA ILE A 102 4.02 11.37 8.59
C ILE A 102 5.27 10.97 9.38
N PRO A 103 5.33 11.09 10.73
CA PRO A 103 6.55 10.78 11.48
C PRO A 103 7.02 9.33 11.39
N VAL A 104 6.15 8.40 10.98
CA VAL A 104 6.44 6.96 10.93
C VAL A 104 6.60 6.42 9.51
N LEU A 105 6.47 7.25 8.47
CA LEU A 105 6.60 6.83 7.07
C LEU A 105 8.06 6.61 6.65
N GLY A 106 9.00 7.30 7.30
CA GLY A 106 10.43 7.29 6.93
C GLY A 106 11.04 5.93 6.61
N PRO A 107 10.82 4.85 7.40
CA PRO A 107 11.38 3.53 7.11
C PRO A 107 10.94 2.90 5.79
N LEU A 108 9.87 3.41 5.17
CA LEU A 108 9.34 2.91 3.89
C LEU A 108 9.95 3.64 2.68
N LEU A 109 10.67 4.74 2.90
CA LEU A 109 11.08 5.66 1.86
C LEU A 109 12.56 5.46 1.53
N GLY A 110 12.84 5.13 0.27
CA GLY A 110 14.14 5.28 -0.37
C GLY A 110 14.10 6.34 -1.46
N ASP A 111 15.22 6.57 -2.13
CA ASP A 111 15.40 7.68 -3.10
C ASP A 111 14.42 7.66 -4.28
N ALA A 112 13.85 6.50 -4.61
CA ALA A 112 12.93 6.31 -5.74
C ALA A 112 11.51 5.95 -5.30
N THR A 113 11.19 5.99 -4.01
CA THR A 113 9.88 5.62 -3.48
C THR A 113 8.82 6.65 -3.88
N VAL A 114 7.71 6.18 -4.43
CA VAL A 114 6.56 7.04 -4.76
C VAL A 114 5.51 6.95 -3.65
N MET A 115 5.07 8.09 -3.13
CA MET A 115 3.96 8.17 -2.18
C MET A 115 2.65 8.49 -2.92
N LEU A 116 1.65 7.65 -2.74
CA LEU A 116 0.37 7.73 -3.46
C LEU A 116 -0.80 7.91 -2.48
N PRO A 117 -1.25 9.14 -2.21
CA PRO A 117 -2.38 9.40 -1.34
C PRO A 117 -3.71 9.02 -2.01
N PHE A 118 -4.35 7.96 -1.52
CA PHE A 118 -5.69 7.50 -1.90
C PHE A 118 -6.73 8.04 -0.92
N LEU A 119 -6.81 9.36 -0.87
CA LEU A 119 -7.59 10.10 0.10
C LEU A 119 -8.53 11.06 -0.64
N ASN A 120 -9.68 11.33 -0.03
CA ASN A 120 -10.49 12.47 -0.45
C ASN A 120 -9.85 13.77 0.04
N GLY A 121 -10.06 14.86 -0.70
CA GLY A 121 -9.49 16.17 -0.41
C GLY A 121 -8.23 16.45 -1.24
N VAL A 122 -7.67 17.65 -1.08
CA VAL A 122 -6.51 18.12 -1.85
C VAL A 122 -5.26 18.35 -1.00
N ASP A 123 -5.40 18.30 0.32
CA ASP A 123 -4.34 18.74 1.24
C ASP A 123 -3.26 17.67 1.49
N ALA A 124 -3.57 16.39 1.21
CA ALA A 124 -2.66 15.30 1.56
C ALA A 124 -1.33 15.33 0.78
N PRO A 125 -1.31 15.54 -0.56
CA PRO A 125 -0.07 15.75 -1.30
C PRO A 125 0.81 16.84 -0.70
N ASP A 126 0.25 18.03 -0.43
CA ASP A 126 1.00 19.16 0.13
C ASP A 126 1.55 18.85 1.52
N GLN A 127 0.76 18.19 2.37
CA GLN A 127 1.23 17.76 3.70
C GLN A 127 2.41 16.80 3.61
N LEU A 128 2.37 15.84 2.68
CA LEU A 128 3.46 14.89 2.48
C LEU A 128 4.70 15.57 1.90
N ALA A 129 4.52 16.37 0.85
CA ALA A 129 5.61 17.10 0.18
C ALA A 129 6.32 18.08 1.11
N SER A 130 5.59 18.71 2.05
CA SER A 130 6.18 19.60 3.06
C SER A 130 7.22 18.92 3.96
N THR A 131 7.15 17.59 4.10
CA THR A 131 8.07 16.79 4.91
C THR A 131 9.08 16.00 4.08
N PHE A 132 8.65 15.43 2.94
CA PHE A 132 9.44 14.46 2.17
C PHE A 132 9.96 14.98 0.83
N GLY A 133 9.52 16.17 0.39
CA GLY A 133 9.82 16.70 -0.94
C GLY A 133 8.83 16.25 -2.02
N GLU A 134 8.99 16.80 -3.23
CA GLU A 134 8.23 16.45 -4.44
C GLU A 134 8.89 15.34 -5.25
#